data_AF-A0A949DVV6-F1
#
_entry.id   AF-A0A949DVV6-F1
#
_cell.length_a   1.000
_cell.length_b   1.000
_cell.length_c   1.000
_cell.angle_alpha   90.00
_cell.angle_beta   90.00
_cell.angle_gamma   90.00
#
_symmetry.space_group_name_H-M   'P 1'
#
loop_
_entity.id
_entity.type
_entity.pdbx_description
1 polymer ?
#
loop_
_entity_poly.entity_id
_entity_poly.type
_entity_poly.pdbx_seq_one_letter_code
_entity_poly.pdbx_strand_id
1 'polypeptide(L)'
;MNILNFNDKLIISQNDKDILDKLNQNRNHLEEGFVWEAWVVSIRIWLPNNYIEGSIDISFPVGEDNSFGFLDALEAIVKKDSIGVYRLYSKERGSDIPKHFISIIENNLLTPVSMGAVIPYHGHVYGKAIVCKIADLKAKQFRYVLENVEIISPYENEIFVGLKENGSLPKNYKKRGKKETIDYKEMIVEGENEKIEFKSSTRWDYRQSCVNKELQKTILKTITGFLNSNGGTLLIGVDDKGIIIGIENDIESIKKKNLDGYRLFLSNLISDNIGKQFNSYINIEFPNIDGNFICSLVIKKSDNPAFLKDSNQNKFFIRAHNQTQELDPKETFEYISSRFKK
;
A
#
# COMPACT_ATOMS: atom_id res chain seq x y z
N MET A 1 17.37 21.84 22.62
CA MET A 1 18.32 22.49 21.70
C MET A 1 19.62 21.70 21.73
N ASN A 2 20.05 21.21 20.56
CA ASN A 2 21.36 20.61 20.17
C ASN A 2 21.76 19.29 20.85
N ILE A 3 21.59 18.12 20.21
CA ILE A 3 22.36 17.50 19.08
C ILE A 3 23.83 17.30 19.46
N LEU A 4 24.15 16.06 19.86
CA LEU A 4 25.51 15.55 20.00
C LEU A 4 26.00 15.08 18.63
N ASN A 5 27.04 15.74 18.11
CA ASN A 5 27.92 15.22 17.07
C ASN A 5 29.03 14.41 17.74
N PHE A 6 29.22 13.15 17.32
CA PHE A 6 30.49 12.45 17.46
C PHE A 6 30.91 11.93 16.09
N ASN A 7 31.76 12.73 15.44
CA ASN A 7 32.67 12.27 14.41
C ASN A 7 33.92 11.73 15.11
N ASP A 8 34.17 10.43 15.02
CA ASP A 8 35.53 9.89 15.01
C ASP A 8 35.56 8.69 14.05
N LYS A 9 36.37 8.81 12.99
CA LYS A 9 36.60 7.82 11.95
C LYS A 9 37.63 6.78 12.42
N LEU A 10 37.47 5.52 12.01
CA LEU A 10 38.58 4.58 11.88
C LEU A 10 38.50 3.89 10.50
N ILE A 11 39.50 4.10 9.66
CA ILE A 11 39.67 3.49 8.34
C ILE A 11 40.31 2.10 8.53
N ILE A 12 39.77 1.09 7.86
CA ILE A 12 40.22 -0.31 7.88
C ILE A 12 41.33 -0.50 6.85
N SER A 13 42.17 -1.54 6.98
CA SER A 13 42.57 -2.25 5.76
C SER A 13 42.86 -3.74 5.97
N GLN A 14 42.32 -4.51 5.01
CA GLN A 14 42.71 -5.83 4.50
C GLN A 14 42.15 -7.11 5.13
N ASN A 15 41.86 -8.02 4.19
CA ASN A 15 41.27 -9.35 4.32
C ASN A 15 41.86 -10.13 5.50
N ASP A 16 41.07 -10.38 6.53
CA ASP A 16 41.50 -11.28 7.60
C ASP A 16 40.33 -12.11 8.12
N LYS A 17 40.47 -13.43 7.96
CA LYS A 17 39.66 -14.45 8.64
C LYS A 17 39.67 -14.22 10.18
N ASP A 18 40.77 -13.65 10.67
CA ASP A 18 40.97 -13.19 12.05
C ASP A 18 40.00 -12.09 12.50
N ILE A 19 39.46 -11.26 11.60
CA ILE A 19 38.50 -10.20 11.98
C ILE A 19 37.13 -10.80 12.28
N LEU A 20 36.69 -11.77 11.48
CA LEU A 20 35.46 -12.53 11.74
C LEU A 20 35.57 -13.35 13.03
N ASP A 21 36.73 -13.94 13.30
CA ASP A 21 36.97 -14.67 14.55
C ASP A 21 37.08 -13.73 15.77
N LYS A 22 37.66 -12.52 15.64
CA LYS A 22 37.67 -11.49 16.70
C LYS A 22 36.29 -10.88 16.97
N LEU A 23 35.44 -10.68 15.97
CA LEU A 23 34.05 -10.23 16.14
C LEU A 23 33.21 -11.25 16.91
N ASN A 24 33.54 -12.54 16.79
CA ASN A 24 32.88 -13.64 17.49
C ASN A 24 33.39 -13.90 18.92
N GLN A 25 34.56 -13.36 19.30
CA GLN A 25 35.27 -13.76 20.53
C GLN A 25 34.57 -13.43 21.86
N ASN A 26 33.51 -12.60 21.87
CA ASN A 26 32.80 -12.23 23.12
C ASN A 26 31.29 -12.02 22.97
N ARG A 27 30.66 -12.54 21.91
CA ARG A 27 29.21 -12.38 21.70
C ARG A 27 28.56 -13.74 21.49
N ASN A 28 28.36 -14.44 22.61
CA ASN A 28 27.39 -15.52 22.65
C ASN A 28 26.01 -14.88 22.45
N HIS A 29 25.43 -15.12 21.28
CA HIS A 29 24.06 -14.81 20.86
C HIS A 29 23.86 -13.47 20.10
N LEU A 30 23.08 -13.59 19.00
CA LEU A 30 22.51 -12.55 18.10
C LEU A 30 23.48 -11.98 17.04
N GLU A 31 23.12 -11.48 15.86
CA GLU A 31 22.00 -11.49 14.89
C GLU A 31 22.62 -10.87 13.60
N GLU A 32 21.97 -10.93 12.43
CA GLU A 32 22.41 -10.16 11.24
C GLU A 32 22.51 -8.67 11.62
N GLY A 33 23.55 -7.90 11.22
CA GLY A 33 23.51 -6.47 11.59
C GLY A 33 24.68 -5.52 11.35
N PHE A 34 25.80 -5.89 10.72
CA PHE A 34 26.86 -4.91 10.44
C PHE A 34 26.91 -4.56 8.94
N VAL A 35 26.55 -3.31 8.62
CA VAL A 35 26.68 -2.73 7.28
C VAL A 35 28.09 -2.17 7.13
N TRP A 36 28.82 -2.64 6.13
CA TRP A 36 30.20 -2.18 5.87
C TRP A 36 30.26 -1.08 4.82
N GLU A 37 29.41 -1.17 3.80
CA GLU A 37 29.37 -0.24 2.68
C GLU A 37 27.91 -0.10 2.21
N ALA A 38 27.54 1.10 1.78
CA ALA A 38 26.23 1.40 1.21
C ALA A 38 26.39 2.30 -0.02
N TRP A 39 25.72 1.94 -1.11
CA TRP A 39 25.75 2.69 -2.36
C TRP A 39 24.34 3.02 -2.81
N VAL A 40 24.19 4.20 -3.39
CA VAL A 40 22.99 4.55 -4.16
C VAL A 40 23.11 3.89 -5.53
N VAL A 41 22.09 3.14 -5.92
CA VAL A 41 21.99 2.48 -7.24
C VAL A 41 20.80 3.03 -8.02
N SER A 42 20.94 3.02 -9.35
CA SER A 42 19.85 3.36 -10.27
C SER A 42 19.26 2.07 -10.83
N ILE A 43 17.93 2.01 -10.91
CA ILE A 43 17.19 0.86 -11.43
C ILE A 43 16.44 1.31 -12.68
N ARG A 44 16.55 0.56 -13.77
CA ARG A 44 15.82 0.79 -15.01
C ARG A 44 15.09 -0.49 -15.39
N ILE A 45 13.79 -0.38 -15.66
CA ILE A 45 12.97 -1.49 -16.12
C ILE A 45 12.42 -1.14 -17.49
N TRP A 46 12.63 -2.01 -18.48
CA TRP A 46 12.03 -1.90 -19.81
C TRP A 46 10.86 -2.88 -19.95
N LEU A 47 9.72 -2.36 -20.40
CA LEU A 47 8.45 -3.04 -20.60
C LEU A 47 7.92 -2.71 -22.00
N PRO A 48 8.08 -3.60 -23.00
CA PRO A 48 7.57 -3.35 -24.34
C PRO A 48 6.05 -3.44 -24.40
N ASN A 49 5.46 -2.66 -25.31
CA ASN A 49 3.99 -2.56 -25.51
C ASN A 49 3.30 -3.89 -25.87
N ASN A 50 4.05 -4.89 -26.35
CA ASN A 50 3.53 -6.21 -26.73
C ASN A 50 3.70 -7.27 -25.61
N TYR A 51 4.24 -6.89 -24.45
CA TYR A 51 4.27 -7.71 -23.22
C TYR A 51 4.93 -9.11 -23.38
N ILE A 52 5.84 -9.30 -24.34
CA ILE A 52 6.46 -10.61 -24.58
C ILE A 52 7.57 -10.87 -23.55
N GLU A 53 8.60 -10.02 -23.50
CA GLU A 53 9.67 -10.08 -22.50
C GLU A 53 10.22 -8.67 -22.26
N GLY A 54 10.29 -8.26 -20.99
CA GLY A 54 10.96 -7.03 -20.55
C GLY A 54 12.32 -7.33 -19.89
N SER A 55 13.14 -6.30 -19.69
CA SER A 55 14.41 -6.41 -18.96
C SER A 55 14.44 -5.45 -17.78
N ILE A 56 15.27 -5.75 -16.80
CA ILE A 56 15.62 -4.85 -15.71
C ILE A 56 17.13 -4.79 -15.64
N ASP A 57 17.63 -3.57 -15.42
CA ASP A 57 19.03 -3.26 -15.24
C ASP A 57 19.20 -2.49 -13.93
N ILE A 58 20.12 -2.93 -13.08
CA ILE A 58 20.55 -2.21 -11.87
C ILE A 58 21.97 -1.72 -12.10
N SER A 59 22.17 -0.41 -12.04
CA SER A 59 23.48 0.23 -12.25
C SER A 59 24.08 0.66 -10.92
N PHE A 60 25.29 0.16 -10.66
CA PHE A 60 26.10 0.56 -9.51
C PHE A 60 26.98 1.77 -9.87
N PRO A 61 27.25 2.68 -8.93
CA PRO A 61 28.19 3.78 -9.15
C PRO A 61 29.61 3.22 -9.33
N VAL A 62 30.37 3.75 -10.30
CA VAL A 62 31.75 3.33 -10.57
C VAL A 62 32.71 4.48 -10.33
N GLY A 63 33.60 4.33 -9.35
CA GLY A 63 34.71 5.24 -9.10
C GLY A 63 34.36 6.53 -8.34
N GLU A 64 35.40 7.24 -7.88
CA GLU A 64 35.33 8.46 -7.05
C GLU A 64 34.80 9.69 -7.81
N ASP A 65 34.70 9.62 -9.14
CA ASP A 65 34.42 10.76 -10.02
C ASP A 65 32.96 10.86 -10.49
N ASN A 66 32.02 10.12 -9.88
CA ASN A 66 30.61 10.02 -10.32
C ASN A 66 30.45 9.58 -11.81
N SER A 67 31.48 8.96 -12.39
CA SER A 67 31.39 8.37 -13.72
C SER A 67 30.60 7.06 -13.64
N PHE A 68 29.34 7.04 -14.09
CA PHE A 68 28.60 5.79 -14.18
C PHE A 68 29.20 4.89 -15.26
N GLY A 69 29.96 3.90 -14.84
CA GLY A 69 30.32 2.73 -15.65
C GLY A 69 29.34 1.59 -15.40
N PHE A 70 29.06 0.77 -16.40
CA PHE A 70 28.37 -0.50 -16.18
C PHE A 70 29.37 -1.48 -15.55
N LEU A 71 29.37 -1.59 -14.22
CA LEU A 71 29.88 -2.76 -13.52
C LEU A 71 28.66 -3.61 -13.12
N ASP A 72 28.42 -4.68 -13.86
CA ASP A 72 27.39 -5.70 -13.64
C ASP A 72 25.93 -5.23 -13.66
N ALA A 73 25.31 -5.34 -14.85
CA ALA A 73 23.86 -5.28 -14.98
C ALA A 73 23.25 -6.53 -14.35
N LEU A 74 22.59 -6.40 -13.21
CA LEU A 74 21.73 -7.46 -12.71
C LEU A 74 20.46 -7.53 -13.57
N GLU A 75 20.22 -8.66 -14.20
CA GLU A 75 19.16 -8.87 -15.17
C GLU A 75 18.07 -9.81 -14.64
N ALA A 76 16.85 -9.58 -15.09
CA ALA A 76 15.75 -10.54 -14.97
C ALA A 76 14.78 -10.32 -16.13
N ILE A 77 13.97 -11.34 -16.41
CA ILE A 77 12.87 -11.25 -17.36
C ILE A 77 11.64 -10.73 -16.63
N VAL A 78 11.03 -9.67 -17.14
CA VAL A 78 9.74 -9.19 -16.61
C VAL A 78 8.60 -9.79 -17.41
N LYS A 79 7.70 -10.52 -16.76
CA LYS A 79 6.50 -11.11 -17.38
C LYS A 79 5.25 -10.85 -16.55
N LYS A 80 4.12 -10.70 -17.22
CA LYS A 80 2.82 -10.57 -16.57
C LYS A 80 2.30 -11.97 -16.22
N ASP A 81 1.94 -12.18 -14.96
CA ASP A 81 1.32 -13.42 -14.51
C ASP A 81 -0.16 -13.50 -14.95
N SER A 82 -0.82 -14.63 -14.62
CA SER A 82 -2.20 -14.91 -15.00
C SER A 82 -3.24 -13.95 -14.40
N ILE A 83 -2.87 -13.20 -13.35
CA ILE A 83 -3.74 -12.21 -12.70
C ILE A 83 -3.42 -10.79 -13.14
N GLY A 84 -2.47 -10.62 -14.06
CA GLY A 84 -2.15 -9.33 -14.64
C GLY A 84 -1.06 -8.54 -13.90
N VAL A 85 -0.28 -9.19 -13.05
CA VAL A 85 0.80 -8.56 -12.27
C VAL A 85 2.15 -8.88 -12.90
N TYR A 86 3.02 -7.87 -13.01
CA TYR A 86 4.37 -8.05 -13.51
C TYR A 86 5.25 -8.70 -12.43
N ARG A 87 5.97 -9.74 -12.84
CA ARG A 87 6.87 -10.54 -12.00
C ARG A 87 8.24 -10.64 -12.65
N LEU A 88 9.26 -10.82 -11.83
CA LEU A 88 10.63 -11.05 -12.25
C LEU A 88 10.94 -12.54 -12.28
N TYR A 89 11.59 -12.97 -13.36
CA TYR A 89 12.05 -14.34 -13.55
C TYR A 89 13.55 -14.32 -13.86
N SER A 90 14.30 -15.25 -13.27
CA SER A 90 15.72 -15.44 -13.57
C SER A 90 15.91 -15.84 -15.05
N LYS A 91 16.98 -15.34 -15.68
CA LYS A 91 17.44 -15.71 -17.02
C LYS A 91 18.27 -16.99 -17.02
N GLU A 92 18.68 -17.47 -15.84
CA GLU A 92 19.57 -18.60 -15.61
C GLU A 92 20.93 -18.43 -16.32
N ARG A 93 21.40 -17.18 -16.45
CA ARG A 93 22.65 -16.81 -17.12
C ARG A 93 23.36 -15.68 -16.37
N GLY A 94 24.35 -16.03 -15.55
CA GLY A 94 25.52 -15.23 -15.17
C GLY A 94 25.36 -13.90 -14.40
N SER A 95 24.21 -13.23 -14.46
CA SER A 95 24.00 -11.89 -13.91
C SER A 95 22.57 -11.72 -13.39
N ASP A 96 21.94 -12.80 -12.93
CA ASP A 96 20.57 -12.72 -12.44
C ASP A 96 20.46 -11.85 -11.18
N ILE A 97 19.37 -11.08 -11.11
CA ILE A 97 18.99 -10.38 -9.89
C ILE A 97 18.95 -11.38 -8.72
N PRO A 98 19.64 -11.09 -7.59
CA PRO A 98 19.56 -11.93 -6.41
C PRO A 98 18.12 -12.13 -5.95
N LYS A 99 17.76 -13.37 -5.61
CA LYS A 99 16.37 -13.73 -5.28
C LYS A 99 15.73 -12.87 -4.19
N HIS A 100 16.52 -12.36 -3.24
CA HIS A 100 16.05 -11.51 -2.15
C HIS A 100 15.73 -10.07 -2.59
N PHE A 101 16.18 -9.61 -3.77
CA PHE A 101 15.79 -8.31 -4.34
C PHE A 101 14.45 -8.38 -5.07
N ILE A 102 14.04 -9.58 -5.52
CA ILE A 102 12.89 -9.77 -6.40
C ILE A 102 11.62 -9.17 -5.80
N SER A 103 11.26 -9.54 -4.58
CA SER A 103 10.03 -9.06 -3.93
C SER A 103 10.04 -7.54 -3.73
N ILE A 104 11.21 -6.98 -3.41
CA ILE A 104 11.39 -5.54 -3.17
C ILE A 104 11.17 -4.77 -4.48
N ILE A 105 11.76 -5.24 -5.58
CA ILE A 105 11.61 -4.61 -6.89
C ILE A 105 10.18 -4.78 -7.42
N GLU A 106 9.61 -5.97 -7.28
CA GLU A 106 8.23 -6.25 -7.69
C GLU A 106 7.25 -5.30 -6.98
N ASN A 107 7.32 -5.22 -5.65
CA ASN A 107 6.38 -4.44 -4.85
C ASN A 107 6.53 -2.93 -5.08
N ASN A 108 7.76 -2.42 -5.21
CA ASN A 108 8.00 -0.98 -5.24
C ASN A 108 8.02 -0.39 -6.66
N LEU A 109 8.42 -1.16 -7.69
CA LEU A 109 8.53 -0.66 -9.06
C LEU A 109 7.48 -1.28 -9.99
N LEU A 110 7.24 -2.59 -9.93
CA LEU A 110 6.38 -3.29 -10.90
C LEU A 110 4.90 -3.29 -10.51
N THR A 111 4.56 -3.45 -9.24
CA THR A 111 3.17 -3.42 -8.76
C THR A 111 2.47 -2.09 -9.10
N PRO A 112 3.07 -0.91 -8.89
CA PRO A 112 2.48 0.36 -9.32
C PRO A 112 2.21 0.40 -10.83
N VAL A 113 3.07 -0.23 -11.63
CA VAL A 113 2.90 -0.32 -13.08
C VAL A 113 1.77 -1.28 -13.45
N SER A 114 1.71 -2.45 -12.83
CA SER A 114 0.62 -3.43 -13.02
C SER A 114 -0.75 -2.87 -12.65
N MET A 115 -0.80 -2.07 -11.59
CA MET A 115 -2.03 -1.39 -11.14
C MET A 115 -2.41 -0.18 -12.01
N GLY A 116 -1.57 0.19 -12.98
CA GLY A 116 -1.77 1.38 -13.83
C GLY A 116 -1.59 2.71 -13.08
N ALA A 117 -0.98 2.68 -11.90
CA ALA A 117 -0.63 3.88 -11.15
C ALA A 117 0.60 4.59 -11.75
N VAL A 118 1.50 3.82 -12.36
CA VAL A 118 2.68 4.30 -13.08
C VAL A 118 2.63 3.82 -14.52
N ILE A 119 2.71 4.76 -15.46
CA ILE A 119 2.78 4.45 -16.89
C ILE A 119 4.26 4.53 -17.30
N PRO A 120 4.84 3.48 -17.89
CA PRO A 120 6.21 3.52 -18.37
C PRO A 120 6.41 4.64 -19.40
N TYR A 121 7.47 5.43 -19.24
CA TYR A 121 7.86 6.47 -20.19
C TYR A 121 8.70 5.86 -21.31
N HIS A 122 8.20 5.90 -22.55
CA HIS A 122 8.80 5.18 -23.69
C HIS A 122 9.07 3.69 -23.40
N GLY A 123 8.20 3.05 -22.61
CA GLY A 123 8.39 1.66 -22.19
C GLY A 123 9.38 1.49 -21.04
N HIS A 124 9.87 2.57 -20.42
CA HIS A 124 10.79 2.49 -19.29
C HIS A 124 10.19 2.98 -17.97
N VAL A 125 10.58 2.32 -16.89
CA VAL A 125 10.34 2.73 -15.50
C VAL A 125 11.68 2.92 -14.84
N TYR A 126 11.83 4.00 -14.09
CA TYR A 126 13.09 4.38 -13.44
C TYR A 126 12.90 4.37 -11.92
N GLY A 127 13.89 3.84 -11.22
CA GLY A 127 13.93 3.86 -9.78
C GLY A 127 15.33 4.14 -9.24
N LYS A 128 15.38 4.41 -7.95
CA LYS A 128 16.61 4.62 -7.16
C LYS A 128 16.51 3.76 -5.91
N ALA A 129 17.63 3.24 -5.44
CA ALA A 129 17.66 2.44 -4.21
C ALA A 129 19.00 2.56 -3.50
N ILE A 130 19.08 2.05 -2.27
CA ILE A 130 20.34 1.86 -1.54
C ILE A 130 20.66 0.37 -1.53
N VAL A 131 21.88 0.01 -1.96
CA VAL A 131 22.41 -1.34 -1.78
C VAL A 131 23.41 -1.33 -0.63
N CYS A 132 23.16 -2.14 0.39
CA CYS A 132 24.00 -2.30 1.57
C CYS A 132 24.72 -3.65 1.51
N LYS A 133 26.03 -3.65 1.77
CA LYS A 133 26.81 -4.87 1.99
C LYS A 133 26.84 -5.20 3.47
N ILE A 134 26.19 -6.29 3.86
CA ILE A 134 25.98 -6.72 5.24
C ILE A 134 26.77 -7.99 5.52
N ALA A 135 27.43 -8.05 6.68
CA ALA A 135 28.07 -9.27 7.16
C ALA A 135 27.03 -10.24 7.75
N ASP A 136 26.94 -11.43 7.18
CA ASP A 136 26.24 -12.57 7.79
C ASP A 136 27.24 -13.38 8.62
N LEU A 137 27.23 -13.10 9.93
CA LEU A 137 28.11 -13.75 10.90
C LEU A 137 27.79 -15.24 11.08
N LYS A 138 26.54 -15.66 10.83
CA LYS A 138 26.11 -17.07 10.97
C LYS A 138 26.64 -17.92 9.82
N ALA A 139 26.49 -17.44 8.58
CA ALA A 139 26.97 -18.15 7.40
C ALA A 139 28.42 -17.80 7.01
N LYS A 140 29.09 -16.93 7.80
CA LYS A 140 30.47 -16.48 7.57
C LYS A 140 30.69 -15.94 6.15
N GLN A 141 29.74 -15.16 5.65
CA GLN A 141 29.76 -14.60 4.30
C GLN A 141 29.20 -13.18 4.29
N PHE A 142 29.45 -12.43 3.22
CA PHE A 142 28.75 -11.17 2.98
C PHE A 142 27.51 -11.40 2.14
N ARG A 143 26.46 -10.61 2.41
CA ARG A 143 25.26 -10.53 1.58
C ARG A 143 25.02 -9.08 1.20
N TYR A 144 24.30 -8.87 0.10
CA TYR A 144 23.80 -7.56 -0.28
C TYR A 144 22.33 -7.45 0.10
N VAL A 145 21.89 -6.25 0.47
CA VAL A 145 20.49 -5.94 0.76
C VAL A 145 20.12 -4.70 -0.04
N LEU A 146 18.90 -4.67 -0.58
CA LEU A 146 18.35 -3.55 -1.32
C LEU A 146 17.28 -2.86 -0.47
N GLU A 147 17.45 -1.58 -0.17
CA GLU A 147 16.56 -0.78 0.67
C GLU A 147 16.18 0.52 -0.02
N ASN A 148 15.14 1.19 0.50
CA ASN A 148 14.70 2.52 0.04
C ASN A 148 14.50 2.61 -1.49
N VAL A 149 13.80 1.61 -2.06
CA VAL A 149 13.50 1.57 -3.49
C VAL A 149 12.38 2.56 -3.81
N GLU A 150 12.68 3.56 -4.62
CA GLU A 150 11.77 4.65 -4.99
C GLU A 150 11.64 4.76 -6.51
N ILE A 151 10.44 5.12 -7.00
CA ILE A 151 10.22 5.47 -8.42
C ILE A 151 10.64 6.92 -8.61
N ILE A 152 11.51 7.18 -9.59
CA ILE A 152 12.02 8.51 -9.90
C ILE A 152 11.54 9.00 -11.26
N SER A 153 11.59 10.31 -11.46
CA SER A 153 11.32 10.90 -12.77
C SER A 153 12.42 10.50 -13.76
N PRO A 154 12.12 10.26 -15.06
CA PRO A 154 13.16 10.12 -16.08
C PRO A 154 14.09 11.35 -16.10
N TYR A 155 13.59 12.53 -15.72
CA TYR A 155 14.32 13.79 -15.60
C TYR A 155 15.22 13.90 -14.37
N GLU A 156 14.93 13.18 -13.28
CA GLU A 156 15.89 13.06 -12.16
C GLU A 156 17.06 12.15 -12.54
N ASN A 157 16.87 11.34 -13.59
CA ASN A 157 17.95 10.66 -14.31
C ASN A 157 18.62 11.57 -15.37
N GLU A 158 18.04 12.72 -15.74
CA GLU A 158 18.60 13.66 -16.74
C GLU A 158 19.70 14.58 -16.20
N ILE A 159 20.11 14.44 -14.93
CA ILE A 159 21.46 14.91 -14.53
C ILE A 159 22.56 14.13 -15.32
N PHE A 160 22.21 13.07 -16.06
CA PHE A 160 23.17 12.20 -16.75
C PHE A 160 23.05 12.04 -18.27
N VAL A 161 22.19 12.80 -18.98
CA VAL A 161 22.29 12.92 -20.46
C VAL A 161 21.94 14.35 -20.90
N GLY A 162 22.97 15.20 -20.99
CA GLY A 162 23.04 16.53 -21.61
C GLY A 162 21.85 17.08 -22.44
N LEU A 163 20.69 17.29 -21.82
CA LEU A 163 19.57 18.03 -22.39
C LEU A 163 19.19 19.15 -21.42
N LYS A 164 19.14 20.37 -21.95
CA LYS A 164 19.04 21.60 -21.17
C LYS A 164 17.69 21.72 -20.45
N GLU A 165 17.80 22.28 -19.25
CA GLU A 165 16.75 22.75 -18.36
C GLU A 165 15.55 23.39 -19.08
N ASN A 166 14.36 22.88 -18.78
CA ASN A 166 13.28 23.70 -18.25
C ASN A 166 12.30 22.76 -17.55
N GLY A 167 12.36 22.78 -16.21
CA GLY A 167 11.63 21.90 -15.31
C GLY A 167 10.13 21.92 -15.50
N SER A 168 9.61 20.99 -16.29
CA SER A 168 8.19 20.67 -16.38
C SER A 168 8.02 19.21 -16.78
N LEU A 169 7.34 18.44 -15.95
CA LEU A 169 6.93 17.06 -16.26
C LEU A 169 6.19 17.03 -17.62
N PRO A 170 6.47 16.05 -18.52
CA PRO A 170 5.75 15.89 -19.78
C PRO A 170 4.25 15.76 -19.53
N LYS A 171 3.44 16.33 -20.42
CA LYS A 171 1.97 16.34 -20.33
C LYS A 171 1.32 14.95 -20.18
N ASN A 172 2.09 13.88 -20.45
CA ASN A 172 1.70 12.47 -20.37
C ASN A 172 2.18 11.81 -19.06
N TYR A 173 3.19 12.39 -18.39
CA TYR A 173 3.64 12.10 -17.04
C TYR A 173 2.69 12.82 -16.06
N LYS A 174 1.39 12.50 -16.15
CA LYS A 174 0.45 13.00 -15.17
C LYS A 174 0.74 12.28 -13.86
N LYS A 175 1.24 13.03 -12.87
CA LYS A 175 0.70 12.99 -11.50
C LYS A 175 -0.83 13.06 -11.66
N ARG A 176 -1.46 11.91 -11.87
CA ARG A 176 -2.87 11.74 -11.49
C ARG A 176 -2.78 11.85 -9.97
N GLY A 177 -3.21 13.01 -9.46
CA GLY A 177 -2.85 13.50 -8.12
C GLY A 177 -2.94 12.38 -7.09
N LYS A 178 -2.00 12.38 -6.11
CA LYS A 178 -1.99 11.53 -4.92
C LYS A 178 -3.15 10.53 -5.00
N LYS A 179 -2.93 9.33 -5.57
CA LYS A 179 -3.71 8.23 -5.02
C LYS A 179 -3.11 8.15 -3.63
N GLU A 180 -3.76 8.82 -2.68
CA GLU A 180 -3.42 8.73 -1.27
C GLU A 180 -3.18 7.24 -1.06
N THR A 181 -1.91 6.86 -0.87
CA THR A 181 -1.64 5.65 -0.14
C THR A 181 -2.28 5.95 1.19
N ILE A 182 -3.52 5.46 1.35
CA ILE A 182 -4.33 5.72 2.52
C ILE A 182 -3.47 5.19 3.68
N ASP A 183 -2.88 6.10 4.45
CA ASP A 183 -2.13 5.71 5.62
C ASP A 183 -3.15 5.41 6.71
N TYR A 184 -3.56 4.14 6.74
CA TYR A 184 -4.54 3.67 7.68
C TYR A 184 -4.08 3.86 9.13
N LYS A 185 -2.75 3.88 9.41
CA LYS A 185 -2.25 4.16 10.77
C LYS A 185 -2.46 5.63 11.11
N GLU A 186 -2.17 6.54 10.20
CA GLU A 186 -2.43 7.98 10.37
C GLU A 186 -3.93 8.26 10.56
N MET A 187 -4.80 7.66 9.74
CA MET A 187 -6.26 7.77 9.89
C MET A 187 -6.78 7.26 11.23
N ILE A 188 -6.22 6.15 11.73
CA ILE A 188 -6.57 5.61 13.04
C ILE A 188 -6.15 6.58 14.16
N VAL A 189 -4.97 7.20 14.03
CA VAL A 189 -4.45 8.21 14.97
C VAL A 189 -5.28 9.50 14.93
N GLU A 190 -5.74 9.93 13.75
CA GLU A 190 -6.66 11.07 13.61
C GLU A 190 -7.99 10.86 14.33
N GLY A 191 -8.43 9.60 14.43
CA GLY A 191 -9.64 9.22 15.15
C GLY A 191 -10.93 9.44 14.35
N GLU A 192 -12.07 9.12 14.99
CA GLU A 192 -13.39 9.32 14.38
C GLU A 192 -13.70 10.81 14.18
N ASN A 193 -14.22 11.13 13.00
CA ASN A 193 -14.60 12.49 12.63
C ASN A 193 -15.77 12.49 11.63
N GLU A 194 -16.01 13.61 10.96
CA GLU A 194 -17.12 13.72 10.01
C GLU A 194 -16.97 12.81 8.79
N LYS A 195 -15.73 12.37 8.52
CA LYS A 195 -15.30 11.57 7.37
C LYS A 195 -14.78 10.20 7.74
N ILE A 196 -14.48 9.93 9.01
CA ILE A 196 -13.88 8.69 9.47
C ILE A 196 -14.79 8.10 10.56
N GLU A 197 -15.20 6.85 10.41
CA GLU A 197 -15.95 6.10 11.43
C GLU A 197 -15.26 4.75 11.69
N PHE A 198 -15.17 4.35 12.94
CA PHE A 198 -14.61 3.08 13.37
C PHE A 198 -15.71 2.13 13.86
N LYS A 199 -15.55 0.85 13.53
CA LYS A 199 -16.38 -0.23 14.04
C LYS A 199 -15.52 -1.44 14.35
N SER A 200 -15.69 -2.02 15.53
CA SER A 200 -14.89 -3.18 15.94
C SER A 200 -15.11 -4.40 15.04
N SER A 201 -16.33 -4.56 14.50
CA SER A 201 -16.69 -5.68 13.62
C SER A 201 -17.92 -5.38 12.79
N THR A 202 -18.15 -6.18 11.76
CA THR A 202 -19.39 -6.14 10.97
C THR A 202 -20.51 -6.93 11.64
N ARG A 203 -20.20 -8.08 12.25
CA ARG A 203 -21.22 -9.00 12.79
C ARG A 203 -20.77 -9.81 14.00
N TRP A 204 -19.49 -9.79 14.39
CA TRP A 204 -19.01 -10.51 15.56
C TRP A 204 -19.15 -9.68 16.84
N ASP A 205 -19.97 -10.14 17.78
CA ASP A 205 -20.11 -9.50 19.09
C ASP A 205 -19.03 -10.02 20.04
N TYR A 206 -18.06 -9.19 20.40
CA TYR A 206 -16.95 -9.58 21.29
C TYR A 206 -17.36 -9.80 22.74
N ARG A 207 -18.52 -9.29 23.18
CA ARG A 207 -19.02 -9.52 24.55
C ARG A 207 -19.75 -10.86 24.64
N GLN A 208 -20.48 -11.22 23.58
CA GLN A 208 -21.27 -12.45 23.53
C GLN A 208 -20.54 -13.60 22.82
N SER A 209 -19.41 -13.33 22.16
CA SER A 209 -18.62 -14.26 21.35
C SER A 209 -19.47 -15.01 20.33
N CYS A 210 -20.37 -14.29 19.65
CA CYS A 210 -21.28 -14.86 18.68
C CYS A 210 -21.65 -13.87 17.57
N VAL A 211 -22.36 -14.35 16.55
CA VAL A 211 -22.85 -13.52 15.46
C VAL A 211 -24.04 -12.69 15.92
N ASN A 212 -23.94 -11.37 15.78
CA ASN A 212 -24.99 -10.41 16.07
C ASN A 212 -25.38 -9.62 14.81
N LYS A 213 -26.64 -9.80 14.35
CA LYS A 213 -27.16 -9.12 13.15
C LYS A 213 -27.43 -7.63 13.37
N GLU A 214 -27.57 -7.16 14.61
CA GLU A 214 -27.77 -5.74 14.88
C GLU A 214 -26.50 -4.91 14.59
N LEU A 215 -25.31 -5.53 14.69
CA LEU A 215 -24.06 -4.91 14.28
C LEU A 215 -24.05 -4.61 12.77
N GLN A 216 -24.59 -5.52 11.95
CA GLN A 216 -24.70 -5.31 10.50
C GLN A 216 -25.58 -4.09 10.17
N LYS A 217 -26.66 -3.88 10.94
CA LYS A 217 -27.49 -2.68 10.76
C LYS A 217 -26.72 -1.41 11.06
N THR A 218 -25.83 -1.42 12.05
CA THR A 218 -24.99 -0.27 12.38
C THR A 218 -24.01 0.06 11.25
N ILE A 219 -23.42 -0.97 10.63
CA ILE A 219 -22.59 -0.81 9.41
C ILE A 219 -23.42 -0.20 8.28
N LEU A 220 -24.59 -0.76 8.00
CA LEU A 220 -25.47 -0.29 6.93
C LEU A 220 -25.96 1.15 7.14
N LYS A 221 -26.35 1.52 8.37
CA LYS A 221 -26.70 2.90 8.72
C LYS A 221 -25.56 3.87 8.40
N THR A 222 -24.34 3.51 8.79
CA THR A 222 -23.14 4.32 8.53
C THR A 222 -22.90 4.49 7.03
N ILE A 223 -22.98 3.40 6.27
CA ILE A 223 -22.84 3.43 4.81
C ILE A 223 -23.90 4.34 4.18
N THR A 224 -25.17 4.20 4.56
CA THR A 224 -26.27 5.04 4.05
C THR A 224 -26.06 6.51 4.41
N GLY A 225 -25.65 6.81 5.64
CA GLY A 225 -25.33 8.17 6.08
C GLY A 225 -24.23 8.82 5.23
N PHE A 226 -23.14 8.09 4.98
CA PHE A 226 -22.05 8.58 4.12
C PHE A 226 -22.48 8.76 2.67
N LEU A 227 -23.21 7.80 2.09
CA LEU A 227 -23.72 7.88 0.71
C LEU A 227 -24.57 9.14 0.51
N ASN A 228 -25.46 9.45 1.45
CA ASN A 228 -26.38 10.59 1.34
C ASN A 228 -25.71 11.94 1.57
N SER A 229 -24.59 11.96 2.28
CA SER A 229 -23.94 13.18 2.76
C SER A 229 -22.72 13.53 1.92
N ASN A 230 -21.55 13.71 2.52
CA ASN A 230 -20.34 14.09 1.80
C ASN A 230 -19.43 12.89 1.46
N GLY A 231 -19.87 11.65 1.66
CA GLY A 231 -18.98 10.48 1.64
C GLY A 231 -18.05 10.44 2.86
N GLY A 232 -17.28 9.37 2.98
CA GLY A 232 -16.35 9.12 4.08
C GLY A 232 -15.72 7.74 4.00
N THR A 233 -14.97 7.37 5.02
CA THR A 233 -14.31 6.08 5.18
C THR A 233 -14.81 5.41 6.46
N LEU A 234 -15.30 4.18 6.33
CA LEU A 234 -15.61 3.31 7.46
C LEU A 234 -14.51 2.28 7.61
N LEU A 235 -13.83 2.28 8.76
CA LEU A 235 -12.85 1.25 9.13
C LEU A 235 -13.51 0.22 10.06
N ILE A 236 -13.41 -1.05 9.69
CA ILE A 236 -13.94 -2.19 10.45
C ILE A 236 -12.77 -3.05 10.93
N GLY A 237 -12.83 -3.51 12.18
CA GLY A 237 -11.71 -4.16 12.86
C GLY A 237 -10.88 -3.19 13.71
N VAL A 238 -11.45 -2.02 14.03
CA VAL A 238 -10.84 -0.98 14.89
C VAL A 238 -11.86 -0.58 15.94
N ASP A 239 -11.49 -0.52 17.21
CA ASP A 239 -12.39 -0.07 18.28
C ASP A 239 -12.50 1.46 18.37
N ASP A 240 -13.34 1.92 19.30
CA ASP A 240 -13.59 3.33 19.59
C ASP A 240 -12.35 4.08 20.12
N LYS A 241 -11.30 3.36 20.54
CA LYS A 241 -10.03 3.89 21.01
C LYS A 241 -8.93 3.83 19.95
N GLY A 242 -9.24 3.35 18.74
CA GLY A 242 -8.27 3.18 17.66
C GLY A 242 -7.41 1.91 17.81
N ILE A 243 -7.78 0.97 18.68
CA ILE A 243 -7.07 -0.30 18.82
C ILE A 243 -7.47 -1.21 17.66
N ILE A 244 -6.48 -1.77 16.97
CA ILE A 244 -6.66 -2.73 15.89
C ILE A 244 -7.06 -4.08 16.50
N ILE A 245 -8.29 -4.52 16.24
CA ILE A 245 -8.82 -5.82 16.66
C ILE A 245 -8.74 -6.84 15.51
N GLY A 246 -8.94 -6.36 14.29
CA GLY A 246 -9.00 -7.18 13.08
C GLY A 246 -10.40 -7.73 12.75
N ILE A 247 -10.55 -8.27 11.53
CA ILE A 247 -11.82 -8.80 10.98
C ILE A 247 -11.87 -10.34 10.93
N GLU A 248 -10.90 -11.03 11.52
CA GLU A 248 -10.72 -12.48 11.41
C GLU A 248 -11.95 -13.24 11.93
N ASN A 249 -12.53 -12.80 13.05
CA ASN A 249 -13.76 -13.40 13.60
C ASN A 249 -14.98 -13.19 12.68
N ASP A 250 -15.07 -12.05 11.98
CA ASP A 250 -16.11 -11.85 10.99
C ASP A 250 -15.93 -12.80 9.80
N ILE A 251 -14.70 -12.97 9.32
CA ILE A 251 -14.33 -13.87 8.22
C ILE A 251 -14.64 -15.33 8.59
N GLU A 252 -14.33 -15.74 9.81
CA GLU A 252 -14.64 -17.10 10.29
C GLU A 252 -16.15 -17.36 10.40
N SER A 253 -16.95 -16.31 10.59
CA SER A 253 -18.41 -16.42 10.75
C SER A 253 -19.21 -16.54 9.44
N ILE A 254 -18.54 -16.42 8.29
CA ILE A 254 -19.16 -16.51 6.95
C ILE A 254 -18.84 -17.82 6.24
N LYS A 255 -19.63 -18.16 5.21
CA LYS A 255 -19.50 -19.45 4.50
C LYS A 255 -18.15 -19.60 3.78
N LYS A 256 -17.70 -18.55 3.09
CA LYS A 256 -16.39 -18.52 2.42
C LYS A 256 -15.42 -17.77 3.33
N LYS A 257 -14.65 -18.52 4.12
CA LYS A 257 -13.78 -18.02 5.20
C LYS A 257 -12.47 -17.43 4.68
N ASN A 258 -12.55 -16.41 3.84
CA ASN A 258 -11.41 -15.65 3.37
C ASN A 258 -11.82 -14.23 2.96
N LEU A 259 -10.84 -13.38 2.63
CA LEU A 259 -11.04 -11.97 2.27
C LEU A 259 -12.01 -11.78 1.09
N ASP A 260 -11.93 -12.62 0.06
CA ASP A 260 -12.86 -12.57 -1.07
C ASP A 260 -14.29 -12.89 -0.64
N GLY A 261 -14.46 -13.88 0.24
CA GLY A 261 -15.75 -14.23 0.82
C GLY A 261 -16.35 -13.09 1.64
N TYR A 262 -15.51 -12.39 2.40
CA TYR A 262 -15.94 -11.25 3.20
C TYR A 262 -16.30 -10.04 2.35
N ARG A 263 -15.53 -9.76 1.29
CA ARG A 263 -15.87 -8.75 0.28
C ARG A 263 -17.23 -9.04 -0.35
N LEU A 264 -17.46 -10.28 -0.79
CA LEU A 264 -18.73 -10.69 -1.39
C LEU A 264 -19.89 -10.57 -0.39
N PHE A 265 -19.66 -10.96 0.86
CA PHE A 265 -20.64 -10.82 1.94
C PHE A 265 -21.04 -9.35 2.14
N LEU A 266 -20.09 -8.43 2.24
CA LEU A 266 -20.37 -6.99 2.36
C LEU A 266 -21.11 -6.43 1.15
N SER A 267 -20.67 -6.77 -0.07
CA SER A 267 -21.33 -6.32 -1.30
C SER A 267 -22.79 -6.81 -1.39
N ASN A 268 -23.06 -8.04 -0.97
CA ASN A 268 -24.42 -8.58 -0.91
C ASN A 268 -25.24 -7.88 0.18
N LEU A 269 -24.66 -7.70 1.37
CA LEU A 269 -25.31 -6.99 2.48
C LEU A 269 -25.75 -5.58 2.07
N ILE A 270 -24.90 -4.84 1.34
CA ILE A 270 -25.23 -3.52 0.78
C ILE A 270 -26.31 -3.63 -0.30
N SER A 271 -26.20 -4.60 -1.22
CA SER A 271 -27.15 -4.78 -2.32
C SER A 271 -28.56 -5.09 -1.83
N ASP A 272 -28.67 -5.96 -0.82
CA ASP A 272 -29.95 -6.48 -0.31
C ASP A 272 -30.69 -5.45 0.56
N ASN A 273 -29.95 -4.55 1.22
CA ASN A 273 -30.52 -3.62 2.20
C ASN A 273 -30.53 -2.15 1.74
N ILE A 274 -29.67 -1.74 0.80
CA ILE A 274 -29.59 -0.35 0.33
C ILE A 274 -29.87 -0.27 -1.18
N GLY A 275 -29.29 -1.20 -1.95
CA GLY A 275 -29.51 -1.31 -3.39
C GLY A 275 -28.22 -1.58 -4.15
N LYS A 276 -28.29 -2.46 -5.15
CA LYS A 276 -27.13 -2.92 -5.93
C LYS A 276 -26.32 -1.78 -6.56
N GLN A 277 -26.99 -0.71 -7.01
CA GLN A 277 -26.37 0.44 -7.64
C GLN A 277 -25.34 1.15 -6.74
N PHE A 278 -25.50 1.09 -5.41
CA PHE A 278 -24.64 1.80 -4.48
C PHE A 278 -23.26 1.16 -4.31
N ASN A 279 -23.08 -0.12 -4.67
CA ASN A 279 -21.75 -0.75 -4.66
C ASN A 279 -20.74 0.01 -5.54
N SER A 280 -21.20 0.66 -6.61
CA SER A 280 -20.31 1.45 -7.49
C SER A 280 -19.71 2.69 -6.80
N TYR A 281 -20.30 3.12 -5.67
CA TYR A 281 -19.82 4.23 -4.85
C TYR A 281 -18.89 3.79 -3.74
N ILE A 282 -18.72 2.49 -3.52
CA ILE A 282 -18.03 1.94 -2.34
C ILE A 282 -16.83 1.11 -2.80
N ASN A 283 -15.64 1.54 -2.42
CA ASN A 283 -14.41 0.76 -2.60
C ASN A 283 -14.08 0.03 -1.30
N ILE A 284 -14.04 -1.30 -1.35
CA ILE A 284 -13.70 -2.15 -0.20
C ILE A 284 -12.22 -2.53 -0.30
N GLU A 285 -11.44 -2.38 0.76
CA GLU A 285 -10.03 -2.77 0.84
C GLU A 285 -9.75 -3.49 2.15
N PHE A 286 -8.67 -4.30 2.17
CA PHE A 286 -8.27 -5.09 3.34
C PHE A 286 -6.79 -4.86 3.66
N PRO A 287 -6.43 -3.68 4.20
CA PRO A 287 -5.05 -3.43 4.60
C PRO A 287 -4.68 -4.33 5.78
N ASN A 288 -3.45 -4.84 5.76
CA ASN A 288 -2.86 -5.56 6.88
C ASN A 288 -2.07 -4.56 7.73
N ILE A 289 -2.41 -4.44 9.00
CA ILE A 289 -1.72 -3.58 9.95
C ILE A 289 -1.24 -4.44 11.10
N ASP A 290 0.09 -4.53 11.23
CA ASP A 290 0.76 -5.27 12.31
C ASP A 290 0.28 -6.73 12.45
N GLY A 291 0.01 -7.38 11.31
CA GLY A 291 -0.39 -8.79 11.24
C GLY A 291 -1.90 -9.04 11.24
N ASN A 292 -2.72 -8.02 11.51
CA ASN A 292 -4.19 -8.13 11.50
C ASN A 292 -4.76 -7.49 10.25
N PHE A 293 -5.76 -8.11 9.64
CA PHE A 293 -6.51 -7.46 8.56
C PHE A 293 -7.58 -6.55 9.15
N ILE A 294 -7.69 -5.33 8.65
CA ILE A 294 -8.89 -4.50 8.84
C ILE A 294 -9.67 -4.42 7.53
N CYS A 295 -10.91 -3.94 7.56
CA CYS A 295 -11.67 -3.65 6.34
C CYS A 295 -11.92 -2.14 6.22
N SER A 296 -11.48 -1.57 5.10
CA SER A 296 -11.73 -0.18 4.75
C SER A 296 -12.83 -0.09 3.69
N LEU A 297 -13.88 0.66 3.98
CA LEU A 297 -14.92 1.02 3.01
C LEU A 297 -14.80 2.50 2.70
N VAL A 298 -14.19 2.84 1.58
CA VAL A 298 -14.15 4.22 1.07
C VAL A 298 -15.44 4.49 0.28
N ILE A 299 -16.31 5.29 0.87
CA ILE A 299 -17.68 5.54 0.40
C ILE A 299 -17.75 6.94 -0.21
N LYS A 300 -18.01 6.98 -1.51
CA LYS A 300 -18.23 8.24 -2.24
C LYS A 300 -19.65 8.75 -1.98
N LYS A 301 -19.77 10.08 -1.94
CA LYS A 301 -21.05 10.78 -2.01
C LYS A 301 -21.85 10.25 -3.21
N SER A 302 -23.12 9.92 -3.01
CA SER A 302 -24.00 9.46 -4.07
C SER A 302 -24.69 10.61 -4.81
N ASP A 303 -25.00 10.37 -6.08
CA ASP A 303 -25.85 11.25 -6.90
C ASP A 303 -27.34 10.94 -6.74
N ASN A 304 -27.69 9.84 -6.05
CA ASN A 304 -29.08 9.44 -5.80
C ASN A 304 -29.30 9.19 -4.31
N PRO A 305 -30.52 9.45 -3.78
CA PRO A 305 -30.84 9.19 -2.39
C PRO A 305 -30.79 7.69 -2.08
N ALA A 306 -30.01 7.32 -1.07
CA ALA A 306 -29.89 5.96 -0.55
C ALA A 306 -30.83 5.77 0.63
N PHE A 307 -31.68 4.74 0.57
CA PHE A 307 -32.55 4.35 1.66
C PHE A 307 -32.08 3.01 2.21
N LEU A 308 -32.09 2.87 3.53
CA LEU A 308 -31.86 1.59 4.20
C LEU A 308 -33.20 0.89 4.41
N LYS A 309 -33.33 -0.31 3.88
CA LYS A 309 -34.46 -1.20 4.14
C LYS A 309 -34.31 -1.79 5.54
N ASP A 310 -35.14 -1.33 6.46
CA ASP A 310 -35.24 -1.86 7.81
C ASP A 310 -36.63 -2.47 7.99
N SER A 311 -36.70 -3.80 7.93
CA SER A 311 -37.95 -4.57 7.95
C SER A 311 -38.91 -4.13 6.82
N ASN A 312 -40.03 -3.48 7.15
CA ASN A 312 -41.05 -3.02 6.21
C ASN A 312 -40.97 -1.50 5.93
N GLN A 313 -39.93 -0.82 6.41
CA GLN A 313 -39.75 0.61 6.25
C GLN A 313 -38.45 0.92 5.51
N ASN A 314 -38.50 1.94 4.66
CA ASN A 314 -37.31 2.53 4.05
C ASN A 314 -36.94 3.76 4.88
N LYS A 315 -35.80 3.67 5.56
CA LYS A 315 -35.29 4.72 6.43
C LYS A 315 -34.22 5.54 5.71
N PHE A 316 -34.22 6.83 5.95
CA PHE A 316 -33.25 7.75 5.35
C PHE A 316 -32.29 8.25 6.42
N PHE A 317 -30.99 8.06 6.18
CA PHE A 317 -29.95 8.46 7.12
C PHE A 317 -29.02 9.46 6.47
N ILE A 318 -28.59 10.46 7.24
CA ILE A 318 -27.54 11.40 6.86
C ILE A 318 -26.42 11.38 7.91
N ARG A 319 -25.23 11.81 7.51
CA ARG A 319 -24.10 12.09 8.39
C ARG A 319 -24.11 13.59 8.69
N ALA A 320 -24.30 13.93 9.96
CA ALA A 320 -24.25 15.29 10.46
C ALA A 320 -23.19 15.35 11.57
N HIS A 321 -22.12 16.11 11.32
CA HIS A 321 -20.92 16.11 12.16
C HIS A 321 -20.37 14.68 12.34
N ASN A 322 -20.17 14.24 13.58
CA ASN A 322 -19.64 12.91 13.92
C ASN A 322 -20.75 11.87 14.18
N GLN A 323 -21.99 12.09 13.72
CA GLN A 323 -23.09 11.15 13.98
C GLN A 323 -23.95 10.89 12.74
N THR A 324 -24.49 9.67 12.70
CA THR A 324 -25.47 9.26 11.70
C THR A 324 -26.88 9.47 12.25
N GLN A 325 -27.67 10.32 11.61
CA GLN A 325 -29.01 10.70 12.03
C GLN A 325 -30.06 10.16 11.06
N GLU A 326 -31.15 9.61 11.60
CA GLU A 326 -32.35 9.27 10.84
C GLU A 326 -33.18 10.53 10.64
N LEU A 327 -33.59 10.82 9.41
CA LEU A 327 -34.48 11.93 9.11
C LEU A 327 -35.93 11.44 9.05
N ASP A 328 -36.86 12.26 9.53
CA ASP A 328 -38.28 11.99 9.35
C ASP A 328 -38.71 12.18 7.88
N PRO A 329 -39.94 11.78 7.48
CA PRO A 329 -40.38 11.92 6.10
C PRO A 329 -40.37 13.35 5.55
N LYS A 330 -40.65 14.36 6.39
CA LYS A 330 -40.67 15.77 6.01
C LYS A 330 -39.24 16.27 5.79
N GLU A 331 -38.37 16.03 6.77
CA GLU A 331 -36.94 16.37 6.70
C GLU A 331 -36.26 15.67 5.52
N THR A 332 -36.61 14.41 5.27
CA THR A 332 -36.11 13.64 4.12
C THR A 332 -36.50 14.30 2.80
N PHE A 333 -37.77 14.70 2.65
CA PHE A 333 -38.24 15.37 1.44
C PHE A 333 -37.52 16.70 1.21
N GLU A 334 -37.38 17.51 2.25
CA GLU A 334 -36.68 18.79 2.22
C GLU A 334 -35.20 18.60 1.86
N TYR A 335 -34.53 17.64 2.52
CA TYR A 335 -33.13 17.31 2.28
C TYR A 335 -32.92 16.85 0.84
N ILE A 336 -33.73 15.90 0.36
CA ILE A 336 -33.60 15.36 -1.01
C ILE A 336 -33.78 16.46 -2.04
N SER A 337 -34.80 17.30 -1.85
CA SER A 337 -35.13 18.43 -2.73
C SER A 337 -34.03 19.50 -2.76
N SER A 338 -33.24 19.65 -1.70
CA SER A 338 -32.11 20.58 -1.68
C SER A 338 -30.84 19.95 -2.24
N ARG A 339 -30.55 18.70 -1.87
CA ARG A 339 -29.24 18.07 -2.05
C ARG A 339 -29.07 17.36 -3.39
N PHE A 340 -30.13 16.73 -3.90
CA PHE A 340 -30.06 15.85 -5.09
C PHE A 340 -30.74 16.45 -6.33
N LYS A 341 -30.99 17.76 -6.34
CA LYS A 341 -31.47 18.45 -7.54
C LYS A 341 -30.46 18.28 -8.68
N LYS A 342 -30.98 17.95 -9.87
CA LYS A 342 -30.27 17.98 -11.15
C LYS A 342 -30.28 19.37 -11.74
#